data_AF-A0A1S3SGE5-F1
#
_entry.id   AF-A0A1S3SGE5-F1
#
_cell.length_a   1.000
_cell.length_b   1.000
_cell.length_c   1.000
_cell.angle_alpha   90.00
_cell.angle_beta   90.00
_cell.angle_gamma   90.00
#
_symmetry.space_group_name_H-M   'P 1'
#
loop_
_entity.id
_entity.type
_entity.pdbx_description
1 polymer ?
#
loop_
_entity_poly.entity_id
_entity_poly.type
_entity_poly.pdbx_seq_one_letter_code
_entity_poly.pdbx_strand_id
1 'polypeptide(L)'
;MTSKGMCEACALSGKRKIKVQGFHLEFVERVVHDHTPQTIHTNYSSETLWYHTPLFEHINQAVTSTVSLRVANQTLACSSQLTYHPDPEFTSYTAIKTGNDLRVTIEKRADKLNITTEEILVFGVQEENQDVECVMDTIQTSNETDSVICEIKNTHNANIKSVKIRVGNVTINLDSTHTVLLRLFLLIPIITIVIVVFLILLGIAMAKLVIHFLDLHH
;
A
#
# COMPACT_ATOMS: atom_id res chain seq x y z
N MET A 1 -17.62 27.56 13.08
CA MET A 1 -16.53 26.66 13.53
C MET A 1 -15.48 26.65 12.45
N THR A 2 -14.28 27.14 12.74
CA THR A 2 -13.13 27.10 11.84
C THR A 2 -12.32 25.85 12.12
N SER A 3 -12.41 24.84 11.24
CA SER A 3 -11.57 23.64 11.34
C SER A 3 -10.16 24.00 10.86
N LYS A 4 -9.31 24.51 11.75
CA LYS A 4 -7.91 24.75 11.44
C LYS A 4 -7.11 23.57 11.98
N GLY A 5 -6.79 22.62 11.11
CA GLY A 5 -6.27 21.28 11.43
C GLY A 5 -6.93 20.30 10.46
N MET A 6 -6.49 20.14 9.21
CA MET A 6 -5.20 19.71 8.64
C MET A 6 -5.20 18.20 8.29
N CYS A 7 -5.62 17.92 7.06
CA CYS A 7 -5.14 16.89 6.12
C CYS A 7 -5.79 17.21 4.77
N GLU A 8 -5.05 17.77 3.80
CA GLU A 8 -5.59 17.98 2.45
C GLU A 8 -5.72 16.66 1.67
N ALA A 9 -4.92 15.64 2.04
CA ALA A 9 -4.77 14.38 1.32
C ALA A 9 -4.84 13.16 2.26
N CYS A 10 -5.68 12.18 1.91
CA CYS A 10 -5.83 10.89 2.57
C CYS A 10 -5.71 9.75 1.55
N ALA A 11 -5.26 8.57 1.96
CA ALA A 11 -5.26 7.39 1.10
C ALA A 11 -6.68 6.81 0.98
N LEU A 12 -7.06 6.27 -0.18
CA LEU A 12 -8.38 5.65 -0.41
C LEU A 12 -8.67 4.55 0.60
N SER A 13 -7.65 3.75 0.95
CA SER A 13 -7.71 2.70 1.97
C SER A 13 -8.12 3.16 3.37
N GLY A 14 -8.07 4.47 3.64
CA GLY A 14 -8.49 5.07 4.89
C GLY A 14 -7.50 4.85 6.04
N LYS A 15 -8.02 4.88 7.27
CA LYS A 15 -7.28 4.69 8.54
C LYS A 15 -6.17 5.72 8.82
N ARG A 16 -6.15 6.85 8.11
CA ARG A 16 -5.28 7.97 8.47
C ARG A 16 -5.85 8.66 9.71
N LYS A 17 -5.01 8.99 10.69
CA LYS A 17 -5.43 9.69 11.92
C LYS A 17 -5.56 11.18 11.63
N ILE A 18 -6.74 11.74 11.85
CA ILE A 18 -7.09 13.13 11.57
C ILE A 18 -7.34 13.88 12.86
N LYS A 19 -6.81 15.11 12.94
CA LYS A 19 -7.10 16.07 14.00
C LYS A 19 -8.15 17.06 13.52
N VAL A 20 -9.26 17.17 14.24
CA VAL A 20 -10.21 18.28 14.08
C VAL A 20 -9.97 19.25 15.22
N GLN A 21 -9.83 20.54 14.90
CA GLN A 21 -9.73 21.61 15.91
C GLN A 21 -10.94 22.52 15.82
N GLY A 22 -11.42 22.96 16.97
CA GLY A 22 -12.62 23.79 17.06
C GLY A 22 -12.91 24.20 18.49
N PHE A 23 -14.16 24.57 18.74
CA PHE A 23 -14.67 24.92 20.07
C PHE A 23 -15.84 24.03 20.40
N HIS A 24 -16.00 23.70 21.67
CA HIS A 24 -17.13 22.91 22.18
C HIS A 24 -17.21 21.52 21.53
N LEU A 25 -16.06 20.92 21.21
CA LEU A 25 -16.00 19.61 20.56
C LEU A 25 -16.41 18.46 21.48
N GLU A 26 -16.47 18.71 22.80
CA GLU A 26 -16.99 17.77 23.80
C GLU A 26 -18.47 17.40 23.59
N PHE A 27 -19.23 18.21 22.84
CA PHE A 27 -20.63 17.91 22.50
C PHE A 27 -20.79 17.15 21.18
N VAL A 28 -19.69 16.89 20.46
CA VAL A 28 -19.75 16.15 19.20
C VAL A 28 -19.96 14.67 19.49
N GLU A 29 -21.05 14.11 18.98
CA GLU A 29 -21.34 12.68 19.14
C GLU A 29 -20.53 11.85 18.14
N ARG A 30 -20.49 12.31 16.88
CA ARG A 30 -19.99 11.54 15.73
C ARG A 30 -19.44 12.44 14.63
N VAL A 31 -18.45 11.92 13.91
CA VAL A 31 -18.01 12.44 12.62
C VAL A 31 -18.72 11.69 11.51
N VAL A 32 -19.18 12.43 10.50
CA VAL A 32 -19.92 11.92 9.34
C VAL A 32 -19.19 12.34 8.07
N HIS A 33 -19.01 11.39 7.16
CA HIS A 33 -18.52 11.64 5.81
C HIS A 33 -19.66 11.44 4.82
N ASP A 34 -19.75 12.29 3.80
CA ASP A 34 -20.79 12.20 2.75
C ASP A 34 -20.78 10.87 1.97
N HIS A 35 -19.59 10.31 1.73
CA HIS A 35 -19.42 9.09 0.94
C HIS A 35 -19.66 7.79 1.72
N THR A 36 -19.86 7.82 3.04
CA THR A 36 -20.05 6.60 3.83
C THR A 36 -21.08 6.78 4.96
N PRO A 37 -21.98 5.79 5.16
CA PRO A 37 -22.91 5.81 6.29
C PRO A 37 -22.23 5.46 7.62
N GLN A 38 -20.94 5.08 7.61
CA GLN A 38 -20.22 4.73 8.83
C GLN A 38 -20.06 5.95 9.73
N THR A 39 -20.55 5.82 10.96
CA THR A 39 -20.39 6.83 12.00
C THR A 39 -19.17 6.54 12.85
N ILE A 40 -18.28 7.51 12.99
CA ILE A 40 -16.99 7.32 13.66
C ILE A 40 -17.08 7.90 15.07
N HIS A 41 -16.91 7.04 16.07
CA HIS A 41 -16.78 7.45 17.47
C HIS A 41 -15.38 8.00 17.72
N THR A 42 -15.29 9.05 18.53
CA THR A 42 -14.08 9.86 18.64
C THR A 42 -13.65 10.02 20.10
N ASN A 43 -12.35 10.22 20.30
CA ASN A 43 -11.82 10.66 21.57
C ASN A 43 -11.73 12.19 21.55
N TYR A 44 -12.26 12.82 22.59
CA TYR A 44 -12.57 14.25 22.61
C TYR A 44 -11.90 14.99 23.76
N SER A 45 -11.59 16.24 23.47
CA SER A 45 -11.36 17.33 24.41
C SER A 45 -12.22 18.51 23.95
N SER A 46 -12.29 19.59 24.72
CA SER A 46 -13.12 20.75 24.33
C SER A 46 -12.67 21.44 23.04
N GLU A 47 -11.39 21.32 22.71
CA GLU A 47 -10.77 22.03 21.57
C GLU A 47 -10.33 21.10 20.43
N THR A 48 -10.12 19.82 20.73
CA THR A 48 -9.59 18.86 19.76
C THR A 48 -10.33 17.53 19.78
N LEU A 49 -10.54 16.99 18.59
CA LEU A 49 -11.15 15.70 18.34
C LEU A 49 -10.25 14.91 17.40
N TRP A 50 -10.08 13.62 17.67
CA TRP A 50 -9.29 12.72 16.84
C TRP A 50 -10.12 11.56 16.32
N TYR A 51 -9.94 11.23 15.06
CA TYR A 51 -10.60 10.09 14.43
C TYR A 51 -9.76 9.50 13.31
N HIS A 52 -10.12 8.32 12.82
CA HIS A 52 -9.47 7.70 11.66
C HIS A 52 -10.36 7.80 10.44
N THR A 53 -9.80 8.14 9.28
CA THR A 53 -10.59 8.22 8.04
C THR A 53 -11.23 6.88 7.67
N PRO A 54 -12.47 6.90 7.15
CA PRO A 54 -13.08 5.71 6.59
C PRO A 54 -12.41 5.30 5.27
N LEU A 55 -12.67 4.06 4.85
CA LEU A 55 -12.34 3.57 3.52
C LEU A 55 -13.22 4.30 2.49
N PHE A 56 -12.62 4.71 1.38
CA PHE A 56 -13.32 5.17 0.20
C PHE A 56 -13.29 4.06 -0.87
N GLU A 57 -14.45 3.48 -1.16
CA GLU A 57 -14.53 2.34 -2.09
C GLU A 57 -14.22 2.73 -3.54
N HIS A 58 -13.21 2.06 -4.11
CA HIS A 58 -12.97 1.87 -5.54
C HIS A 58 -13.11 3.07 -6.48
N ILE A 59 -12.26 4.09 -6.29
CA ILE A 59 -12.01 5.10 -7.33
C ILE A 59 -10.50 5.30 -7.48
N ASN A 60 -9.90 4.89 -8.59
CA ASN A 60 -8.45 5.07 -8.86
C ASN A 60 -8.06 6.54 -9.17
N GLN A 61 -8.86 7.50 -8.72
CA GLN A 61 -8.70 8.92 -8.96
C GLN A 61 -8.93 9.68 -7.67
N ALA A 62 -8.45 10.92 -7.62
CA ALA A 62 -8.62 11.75 -6.45
C ALA A 62 -10.09 12.19 -6.29
N VAL A 63 -10.65 12.06 -5.09
CA VAL A 63 -12.05 12.40 -4.80
C VAL A 63 -12.17 13.16 -3.49
N THR A 64 -12.99 14.20 -3.47
CA THR A 64 -13.24 15.00 -2.27
C THR A 64 -14.41 14.44 -1.47
N SER A 65 -14.29 14.45 -0.15
CA SER A 65 -15.35 14.12 0.80
C SER A 65 -15.59 15.28 1.75
N THR A 66 -16.86 15.62 1.90
CA THR A 66 -17.33 16.57 2.90
C THR A 66 -17.38 15.91 4.27
N VAL A 67 -16.74 16.54 5.25
CA VAL A 67 -16.77 16.11 6.65
C VAL A 67 -17.76 16.96 7.42
N SER A 68 -18.63 16.33 8.20
CA SER A 68 -19.58 16.99 9.07
C SER A 68 -19.55 16.42 10.48
N LEU A 69 -19.89 17.25 11.47
CA LEU A 69 -19.97 16.88 12.88
C LEU A 69 -21.44 16.78 13.27
N ARG A 70 -21.83 15.67 13.88
CA ARG A 70 -23.17 15.50 14.44
C ARG A 70 -23.17 15.90 15.91
N VAL A 71 -24.03 16.86 16.26
CA VAL A 71 -24.21 17.39 17.61
C VAL A 71 -25.70 17.33 17.92
N ALA A 72 -26.11 16.40 18.79
CA ALA A 72 -27.52 16.09 19.03
C ALA A 72 -28.30 15.83 17.72
N ASN A 73 -29.28 16.69 17.42
CA ASN A 73 -30.13 16.60 16.24
C ASN A 73 -29.66 17.50 15.07
N GLN A 74 -28.47 18.09 15.18
CA GLN A 74 -27.90 18.95 14.15
C GLN A 74 -26.65 18.31 13.53
N THR A 75 -26.44 18.62 12.25
CA THR A 75 -25.24 18.25 11.50
C THR A 75 -24.59 19.52 11.00
N LEU A 76 -23.34 19.76 11.43
CA LEU A 76 -22.57 20.95 11.11
C LEU A 76 -21.42 20.59 10.18
N ALA A 77 -21.41 21.15 8.97
CA ALA A 77 -20.33 20.93 8.02
C ALA A 77 -19.01 21.56 8.51
N CYS A 78 -17.90 20.86 8.32
CA CYS A 78 -16.57 21.41 8.49
C CYS A 78 -16.26 22.38 7.34
N SER A 79 -15.40 23.38 7.57
CA SER A 79 -15.06 24.37 6.53
C SER A 79 -14.17 23.80 5.42
N SER A 80 -13.44 22.72 5.71
CA SER A 80 -12.52 22.08 4.77
C SER A 80 -13.05 20.72 4.34
N GLN A 81 -12.82 20.37 3.08
CA GLN A 81 -13.06 19.02 2.55
C GLN A 81 -11.76 18.21 2.63
N LEU A 82 -11.90 16.89 2.70
CA LEU A 82 -10.77 15.97 2.62
C LEU A 82 -10.67 15.43 1.20
N THR A 83 -9.47 15.43 0.60
CA THR A 83 -9.24 14.76 -0.68
C THR A 83 -8.66 13.38 -0.43
N TYR A 84 -9.31 12.35 -0.94
CA TYR A 84 -8.79 11.00 -1.01
C TYR A 84 -8.01 10.83 -2.31
N HIS A 85 -6.81 10.26 -2.23
CA HIS A 85 -5.93 9.94 -3.34
C HIS A 85 -5.65 8.43 -3.39
N PRO A 86 -5.26 7.90 -4.55
CA PRO A 86 -4.81 6.51 -4.68
C PRO A 86 -3.80 6.13 -3.60
N ASP A 87 -3.87 4.88 -3.13
CA ASP A 87 -2.94 4.34 -2.13
C ASP A 87 -1.48 4.43 -2.62
N PRO A 88 -0.51 4.56 -1.69
CA PRO A 88 0.89 4.73 -2.06
C PRO A 88 1.43 3.47 -2.75
N GLU A 89 2.19 3.67 -3.83
CA GLU A 89 2.80 2.59 -4.60
C GLU A 89 4.29 2.48 -4.26
N PHE A 90 4.68 1.40 -3.58
CA PHE A 90 6.08 1.05 -3.34
C PHE A 90 6.56 0.06 -4.39
N THR A 91 7.72 0.31 -4.98
CA THR A 91 8.15 -0.37 -6.21
C THR A 91 9.30 -1.34 -5.96
N SER A 92 10.27 -0.96 -5.14
CA SER A 92 11.47 -1.75 -4.91
C SER A 92 12.09 -1.41 -3.55
N TYR A 93 13.04 -2.25 -3.11
CA TYR A 93 13.88 -1.90 -1.98
C TYR A 93 15.32 -2.37 -2.20
N THR A 94 16.23 -1.70 -1.53
CA THR A 94 17.63 -2.10 -1.37
C THR A 94 17.97 -2.16 0.10
N ALA A 95 18.85 -3.08 0.49
CA ALA A 95 19.30 -3.22 1.87
C ALA A 95 20.82 -3.32 1.88
N ILE A 96 21.48 -2.37 2.55
CA ILE A 96 22.93 -2.24 2.57
C ILE A 96 23.42 -2.31 4.01
N LYS A 97 24.35 -3.23 4.28
CA LYS A 97 24.97 -3.37 5.60
C LYS A 97 25.83 -2.14 5.90
N THR A 98 25.56 -1.48 7.01
CA THR A 98 26.30 -0.31 7.50
C THR A 98 26.77 -0.61 8.92
N GLY A 99 28.01 -1.10 9.05
CA GLY A 99 28.52 -1.59 10.33
C GLY A 99 27.76 -2.84 10.81
N ASN A 100 27.10 -2.72 11.98
CA ASN A 100 26.26 -3.79 12.56
C ASN A 100 24.77 -3.64 12.22
N ASP A 101 24.39 -2.59 11.49
CA ASP A 101 23.02 -2.28 11.14
C ASP A 101 22.77 -2.52 9.65
N LEU A 102 21.50 -2.65 9.27
CA LEU A 102 21.07 -2.80 7.89
C LEU A 102 20.25 -1.56 7.49
N ARG A 103 20.79 -0.73 6.60
CA ARG A 103 20.09 0.42 6.03
C ARG A 103 19.22 -0.05 4.89
N VAL A 104 17.92 0.15 5.00
CA VAL A 104 16.92 -0.22 4.00
C VAL A 104 16.43 1.05 3.32
N THR A 105 16.52 1.09 2.00
CA THR A 105 16.00 2.17 1.16
C THR A 105 14.92 1.60 0.27
N ILE A 106 13.70 2.13 0.38
CA ILE A 106 12.53 1.67 -0.35
C ILE A 106 12.14 2.77 -1.34
N GLU A 107 12.01 2.39 -2.61
CA GLU A 107 11.50 3.27 -3.65
C GLU A 107 9.97 3.30 -3.61
N LYS A 108 9.43 4.51 -3.66
CA LYS A 108 8.00 4.79 -3.67
C LYS A 108 7.71 5.76 -4.80
N ARG A 109 6.65 5.52 -5.58
CA ARG A 109 6.21 6.48 -6.60
C ARG A 109 5.78 7.78 -5.92
N ALA A 110 6.19 8.92 -6.48
CA ALA A 110 5.72 10.21 -5.98
C ALA A 110 4.19 10.27 -6.04
N ASP A 111 3.58 10.72 -4.94
CA ASP A 111 2.13 10.89 -4.83
C ASP A 111 1.82 12.17 -4.04
N LYS A 112 0.52 12.40 -3.78
CA LYS A 112 0.05 13.56 -3.03
C LYS A 112 -0.21 13.21 -1.55
N LEU A 113 0.16 12.01 -1.13
CA LEU A 113 0.00 11.57 0.25
C LEU A 113 1.20 12.09 1.04
N ASN A 114 1.00 13.15 1.81
CA ASN A 114 2.02 13.69 2.71
C ASN A 114 2.20 12.75 3.93
N ILE A 115 2.71 11.54 3.67
CA ILE A 115 2.94 10.49 4.66
C ILE A 115 4.17 10.87 5.50
N THR A 116 4.01 10.87 6.82
CA THR A 116 5.12 11.13 7.74
C THR A 116 5.76 9.83 8.21
N THR A 117 6.96 9.92 8.80
CA THR A 117 7.68 8.77 9.38
C THR A 117 6.92 8.09 10.52
N GLU A 118 5.96 8.77 11.15
CA GLU A 118 5.11 8.21 12.22
C GLU A 118 3.90 7.41 11.67
N GLU A 119 3.55 7.61 10.40
CA GLU A 119 2.39 6.99 9.75
C GLU A 119 2.74 5.72 8.97
N ILE A 120 4.03 5.48 8.75
CA ILE A 120 4.56 4.34 8.02
C ILE A 120 5.29 3.39 8.98
N LEU A 121 4.98 2.11 8.90
CA LEU A 121 5.68 1.06 9.61
C LEU A 121 6.37 0.15 8.62
N VAL A 122 7.65 -0.14 8.85
CA VAL A 122 8.47 -0.97 7.96
C VAL A 122 9.08 -2.10 8.76
N PHE A 123 9.01 -3.31 8.21
CA PHE A 123 9.58 -4.51 8.80
C PHE A 123 10.43 -5.25 7.76
N GLY A 124 11.63 -5.67 8.15
CA GLY A 124 12.40 -6.65 7.40
C GLY A 124 11.94 -8.06 7.77
N VAL A 125 11.62 -8.88 6.77
CA VAL A 125 11.16 -10.26 6.97
C VAL A 125 12.35 -11.22 6.81
N GLN A 126 12.65 -11.96 7.87
CA GLN A 126 13.76 -12.92 7.90
C GLN A 126 13.35 -14.33 7.46
N GLU A 127 14.30 -15.28 7.51
CA GLU A 127 14.12 -16.61 6.91
C GLU A 127 12.92 -17.40 7.42
N GLU A 128 12.58 -17.23 8.69
CA GLU A 128 11.47 -17.91 9.39
C GLU A 128 10.17 -17.09 9.39
N ASN A 129 10.03 -16.12 8.48
CA ASN A 129 8.94 -15.13 8.47
C ASN A 129 8.85 -14.29 9.75
N GLN A 130 9.98 -14.18 10.47
CA GLN A 130 10.07 -13.27 11.60
C GLN A 130 10.18 -11.84 11.08
N ASP A 131 9.22 -11.01 11.47
CA ASP A 131 9.24 -9.57 11.22
C ASP A 131 10.18 -8.90 12.22
N VAL A 132 11.18 -8.17 11.73
CA VAL A 132 12.02 -7.30 12.55
C VAL A 132 11.79 -5.87 12.14
N GLU A 133 11.51 -5.02 13.12
CA GLU A 133 11.22 -3.62 12.92
C GLU A 133 12.41 -2.88 12.28
N CYS A 134 12.10 -2.07 11.27
CA CYS A 134 13.02 -1.14 10.65
C CYS A 134 12.72 0.25 11.20
N VAL A 135 13.63 0.79 12.00
CA VAL A 135 13.46 2.09 12.66
C VAL A 135 13.57 3.18 11.60
N MET A 136 12.49 3.95 11.43
CA MET A 136 12.42 5.00 10.41
C MET A 136 13.50 6.06 10.62
N ASP A 137 14.23 6.39 9.55
CA ASP A 137 15.22 7.47 9.50
C ASP A 137 14.57 8.70 8.86
N THR A 138 14.21 8.60 7.59
CA THR A 138 13.65 9.73 6.83
C THR A 138 12.84 9.29 5.62
N ILE A 139 12.03 10.20 5.10
CA ILE A 139 11.36 10.09 3.80
C ILE A 139 11.88 11.23 2.94
N GLN A 140 12.58 10.91 1.85
CA GLN A 140 13.08 11.88 0.90
C GLN A 140 12.09 11.98 -0.25
N THR A 141 11.48 13.16 -0.41
CA THR A 141 10.52 13.41 -1.49
C THR A 141 11.21 13.98 -2.72
N SER A 142 10.88 13.48 -3.90
CA SER A 142 11.35 14.05 -5.17
C SER A 142 10.20 14.18 -6.18
N ASN A 143 10.46 14.79 -7.34
CA ASN A 143 9.41 15.01 -8.34
C ASN A 143 8.89 13.71 -8.98
N GLU A 144 9.70 12.65 -9.01
CA GLU A 144 9.37 11.41 -9.71
C GLU A 144 9.22 10.23 -8.75
N THR A 145 10.16 10.08 -7.81
CA THR A 145 10.23 8.93 -6.91
C THR A 145 10.65 9.37 -5.51
N ASP A 146 9.84 9.04 -4.52
CA ASP A 146 10.19 9.23 -3.12
C ASP A 146 11.05 8.05 -2.64
N SER A 147 11.88 8.29 -1.62
CA SER A 147 12.69 7.26 -0.98
C SER A 147 12.38 7.20 0.51
N VAL A 148 11.91 6.04 0.96
CA VAL A 148 11.70 5.76 2.39
C VAL A 148 12.94 5.06 2.92
N ILE A 149 13.56 5.63 3.96
CA ILE A 149 14.80 5.13 4.53
C ILE A 149 14.57 4.75 5.98
N CYS A 150 15.00 3.56 6.35
CA CYS A 150 14.94 3.05 7.72
C CYS A 150 16.15 2.14 8.01
N GLU A 151 16.37 1.84 9.30
CA GLU A 151 17.49 1.02 9.74
C GLU A 151 17.02 -0.11 10.65
N ILE A 152 17.44 -1.34 10.33
CA ILE A 152 17.27 -2.50 11.20
C ILE A 152 18.53 -2.62 12.06
N LYS A 153 18.35 -2.45 13.37
CA LYS A 153 19.46 -2.45 14.33
C LYS A 153 19.94 -3.86 14.66
N ASN A 154 21.24 -3.98 14.92
CA ASN A 154 21.87 -5.19 15.46
C ASN A 154 21.68 -6.45 14.58
N THR A 155 21.92 -6.30 13.27
CA THR A 155 21.84 -7.39 12.30
C THR A 155 23.20 -8.03 12.11
N HIS A 156 23.63 -8.83 13.10
CA HIS A 156 24.97 -9.44 13.07
C HIS A 156 25.24 -10.22 11.77
N ASN A 157 24.24 -10.92 11.20
CA ASN A 157 24.27 -11.56 9.87
C ASN A 157 22.87 -11.80 9.27
N ALA A 158 21.85 -11.05 9.70
CA ALA A 158 20.48 -11.28 9.24
C ALA A 158 20.26 -10.71 7.84
N ASN A 159 20.17 -11.58 6.84
CA ASN A 159 19.67 -11.22 5.52
C ASN A 159 18.14 -11.18 5.57
N ILE A 160 17.55 -10.10 5.10
CA ILE A 160 16.10 -10.00 4.93
C ILE A 160 15.72 -10.55 3.54
N LYS A 161 14.65 -11.35 3.48
CA LYS A 161 14.10 -11.91 2.22
C LYS A 161 13.21 -10.90 1.51
N SER A 162 12.44 -10.15 2.29
CA SER A 162 11.47 -9.17 1.83
C SER A 162 11.31 -8.05 2.85
N VAL A 163 10.66 -6.98 2.41
CA VAL A 163 10.28 -5.84 3.25
C VAL A 163 8.76 -5.76 3.28
N LYS A 164 8.19 -5.66 4.48
CA LYS A 164 6.76 -5.47 4.72
C LYS A 164 6.52 -4.03 5.15
N ILE A 165 5.71 -3.31 4.39
CA ILE A 165 5.35 -1.91 4.63
C ILE A 165 3.88 -1.84 5.03
N ARG A 166 3.56 -1.04 6.04
CA ARG A 166 2.18 -0.72 6.43
C ARG A 166 1.98 0.80 6.47
N VAL A 167 0.91 1.25 5.82
CA VAL A 167 0.44 2.65 5.85
C VAL A 167 -1.08 2.62 6.00
N GLY A 168 -1.60 3.11 7.13
CA GLY A 168 -3.03 3.04 7.40
C GLY A 168 -3.55 1.60 7.36
N ASN A 169 -4.47 1.30 6.41
CA ASN A 169 -5.01 -0.04 6.21
C ASN A 169 -4.28 -0.85 5.10
N VAL A 170 -3.31 -0.25 4.43
CA VAL A 170 -2.54 -0.90 3.35
C VAL A 170 -1.38 -1.67 3.94
N THR A 171 -1.22 -2.92 3.52
CA THR A 171 -0.01 -3.72 3.78
C THR A 171 0.57 -4.18 2.44
N ILE A 172 1.83 -3.86 2.20
CA ILE A 172 2.55 -4.20 0.97
C ILE A 172 3.78 -5.02 1.33
N ASN A 173 4.02 -6.10 0.59
CA ASN A 173 5.24 -6.90 0.72
C ASN A 173 6.06 -6.73 -0.54
N LEU A 174 7.31 -6.29 -0.39
CA LEU A 174 8.29 -6.19 -1.46
C LEU A 174 9.29 -7.33 -1.32
N ASP A 175 9.34 -8.20 -2.33
CA ASP A 175 10.34 -9.26 -2.40
C ASP A 175 11.66 -8.73 -2.97
N SER A 176 12.78 -9.34 -2.57
CA SER A 176 14.07 -8.99 -3.15
C SER A 176 14.03 -9.18 -4.68
N THR A 177 14.51 -8.19 -5.43
CA THR A 177 14.62 -8.22 -6.89
C THR A 177 15.39 -9.45 -7.38
N HIS A 178 16.43 -9.85 -6.64
CA HIS A 178 17.17 -11.09 -6.93
C HIS A 178 16.28 -12.33 -6.85
N THR A 179 15.40 -12.42 -5.85
CA THR A 179 14.47 -13.55 -5.69
C THR A 179 13.44 -13.60 -6.83
N VAL A 180 12.94 -12.44 -7.26
CA VAL A 180 11.97 -12.35 -8.37
C VAL A 180 12.61 -12.76 -9.70
N LEU A 181 13.80 -12.24 -10.00
CA LEU A 181 14.52 -12.59 -11.23
C LEU A 181 14.91 -14.07 -11.27
N LEU A 182 15.36 -14.64 -10.14
CA LEU A 182 15.68 -16.06 -10.03
C LEU A 182 14.45 -16.94 -10.28
N ARG A 183 13.29 -16.59 -9.69
CA ARG A 183 12.04 -17.31 -9.93
C ARG A 183 11.61 -17.23 -11.40
N LEU A 184 11.71 -16.06 -12.02
CA LEU A 184 11.38 -15.89 -13.43
C LEU A 184 12.28 -16.77 -14.32
N PHE A 185 13.60 -16.76 -14.05
CA PHE A 185 14.56 -17.59 -14.79
C PHE A 185 14.27 -19.08 -14.67
N LEU A 186 13.81 -19.55 -13.51
CA LEU A 186 13.48 -20.95 -13.26
C LEU A 186 12.19 -21.40 -13.98
N LEU A 187 11.25 -20.49 -14.22
CA LEU A 187 10.00 -20.77 -14.94
C LEU A 187 10.18 -20.85 -16.46
N ILE A 188 11.14 -20.11 -17.03
CA ILE A 188 11.43 -20.11 -18.48
C ILE A 188 11.66 -21.52 -19.06
N PRO A 189 12.53 -22.39 -18.50
CA PRO A 189 12.75 -23.73 -19.06
C PRO A 189 11.52 -24.63 -18.97
N ILE A 190 10.65 -24.45 -17.97
CA ILE A 190 9.41 -25.21 -17.84
C ILE A 190 8.45 -24.82 -18.97
N ILE A 191 8.31 -23.51 -19.21
CA ILE A 191 7.45 -22.98 -20.27
C ILE A 191 7.95 -23.44 -21.65
N THR A 192 9.25 -23.42 -21.90
CA THR A 192 9.80 -23.87 -23.19
C THR A 192 9.55 -25.37 -23.43
N ILE A 193 9.70 -26.21 -22.41
CA ILE A 193 9.38 -27.65 -22.52
C ILE A 193 7.90 -27.86 -22.86
N VAL A 194 6.99 -27.16 -22.19
CA VAL A 194 5.54 -27.25 -22.45
C VAL A 194 5.22 -26.87 -23.90
N ILE A 195 5.82 -25.79 -24.41
CA ILE A 195 5.63 -25.35 -25.80
C ILE A 195 6.15 -26.41 -26.78
N VAL A 196 7.33 -26.98 -26.54
CA VAL A 196 7.91 -28.01 -27.41
C VAL A 196 7.04 -29.27 -27.45
N VAL A 197 6.60 -29.75 -26.28
CA VAL A 197 5.70 -30.92 -26.19
C VAL A 197 4.38 -30.64 -26.91
N PHE A 198 3.80 -29.45 -26.73
CA PHE A 198 2.57 -29.05 -27.40
C PHE A 198 2.72 -29.07 -28.93
N LEU A 199 3.82 -28.52 -29.46
CA LEU A 199 4.11 -28.52 -30.90
C LEU A 199 4.29 -29.93 -31.47
N ILE A 200 4.97 -30.82 -30.72
CA ILE A 200 5.13 -32.23 -31.12
C ILE A 200 3.77 -32.93 -31.18
N LEU A 201 2.93 -32.77 -30.16
CA LEU A 201 1.59 -33.36 -30.13
C LEU A 201 0.70 -32.82 -31.25
N LEU A 202 0.79 -31.52 -31.54
CA LEU A 202 0.09 -30.90 -32.67
C LEU A 202 0.55 -31.51 -34.00
N GLY A 203 1.86 -31.65 -34.20
CA GLY A 203 2.44 -32.28 -35.39
C GLY A 203 1.97 -33.72 -35.57
N ILE A 204 1.95 -34.52 -34.50
CA ILE A 204 1.45 -35.91 -34.53
C ILE A 204 -0.05 -35.95 -34.86
N ALA A 205 -0.86 -35.05 -34.28
CA ALA A 205 -2.29 -34.99 -34.55
C ALA A 205 -2.57 -34.62 -36.02
N MET A 206 -1.84 -33.63 -36.56
CA MET A 206 -1.95 -33.23 -37.96
C MET A 206 -1.49 -34.35 -38.91
N ALA A 207 -0.40 -35.05 -38.60
CA ALA A 207 0.06 -36.19 -39.39
C ALA A 207 -0.96 -37.33 -39.40
N LYS A 208 -1.55 -37.66 -38.24
CA LYS A 208 -2.64 -38.65 -38.16
C LYS A 208 -3.86 -38.24 -38.97
N LEU A 209 -4.24 -36.96 -38.94
CA LEU A 209 -5.37 -36.44 -39.71
C LEU A 209 -5.11 -36.55 -41.21
N VAL A 210 -3.90 -36.21 -41.68
CA VAL A 210 -3.50 -36.30 -43.09
C VAL A 210 -3.51 -37.76 -43.57
N ILE A 211 -2.94 -38.69 -42.78
CA ILE A 211 -2.95 -40.12 -43.13
C ILE A 211 -4.39 -40.65 -43.21
N HIS A 212 -5.24 -40.31 -42.24
CA HIS A 212 -6.65 -40.71 -42.26
C HIS A 212 -7.42 -40.12 -43.46
N PHE A 213 -7.06 -38.92 -43.92
CA PHE A 213 -7.67 -38.30 -45.09
C PHE A 213 -7.19 -38.94 -46.41
N LEU A 214 -5.94 -39.40 -46.46
CA LEU A 214 -5.37 -40.14 -47.60
C LEU A 214 -5.96 -41.55 -47.72
N ASP A 215 -6.19 -42.26 -46.61
CA ASP A 215 -6.82 -43.59 -46.60
C ASP A 215 -8.31 -43.55 -47.01
N LEU A 216 -9.00 -42.43 -46.79
CA LEU A 216 -10.40 -42.27 -47.20
C LEU A 216 -10.59 -42.03 -48.70
N HIS A 217 -9.51 -41.74 -49.43
CA HIS A 217 -9.55 -41.36 -50.84
C HIS A 217 -9.05 -42.46 -51.79
N HIS A 218 -8.74 -43.65 -51.25
CA HIS A 218 -8.35 -44.84 -52.01
C HIS A 218 -9.46 -45.90 -52.01
#